data_AF-A0A2V5LIV1-F1
#
_entry.id   AF-A0A2V5LIV1-F1
#
_cell.length_a   1.000
_cell.length_b   1.000
_cell.length_c   1.000
_cell.angle_alpha   90.00
_cell.angle_beta   90.00
_cell.angle_gamma   90.00
#
_symmetry.space_group_name_H-M   'P 1'
#
loop_
_entity.id
_entity.type
_entity.pdbx_description
1 polymer ?
#
loop_
_entity_poly.entity_id
_entity_poly.type
_entity_poly.pdbx_seq_one_letter_code
_entity_poly.pdbx_strand_id
1 'polypeptide(L)'
;MPQHININQLSTTVEDVVVPLPNEIFGALNKLGTVNWREHVRSDKGPNLTERPRIALLLGTVIADGFIAVQAEDAETVKNIGQRVLTLAKGIGVGNSITPHAKAIIEAADKRNWNNVRRELDRTQNSVQQAMNEVHDEKLSQLVSLGGWLRGTEVLTSVVNEHFSADGAELLHQPDLLSYFQKRLQGMPEFDLPIIHEIEGALVEVKPLIDIGDRRIPPETVKKVNEITTRIGQGIVTKD
;
A
#
# COMPACT_ATOMS: atom_id res chain seq x y z
N MET A 1 4.97 -40.89 -25.29
CA MET A 1 5.78 -39.73 -24.87
C MET A 1 4.98 -38.48 -25.18
N PRO A 2 4.65 -37.62 -24.21
CA PRO A 2 3.87 -36.41 -24.51
C PRO A 2 4.78 -35.30 -25.04
N GLN A 3 4.32 -34.66 -26.10
CA GLN A 3 4.97 -33.56 -26.81
C GLN A 3 5.03 -32.29 -25.95
N HIS A 4 6.19 -31.62 -26.00
CA HIS A 4 6.39 -30.31 -25.39
C HIS A 4 5.47 -29.26 -26.03
N ILE A 5 4.63 -28.63 -25.21
CA ILE A 5 3.93 -27.40 -25.58
C ILE A 5 4.95 -26.26 -25.48
N ASN A 6 5.20 -25.60 -26.62
CA ASN A 6 6.14 -24.51 -26.73
C ASN A 6 5.42 -23.20 -26.33
N ILE A 7 5.73 -22.68 -25.15
CA ILE A 7 5.01 -21.57 -24.49
C ILE A 7 5.45 -20.18 -25.01
N ASN A 8 6.32 -20.12 -26.02
CA ASN A 8 6.99 -18.89 -26.45
C ASN A 8 6.24 -18.05 -27.49
N GLN A 9 4.90 -18.11 -27.57
CA GLN A 9 4.16 -17.32 -28.57
C GLN A 9 2.95 -16.53 -28.08
N LEU A 10 2.71 -16.38 -26.78
CA LEU A 10 1.65 -15.50 -26.29
C LEU A 10 2.11 -14.78 -25.02
N SER A 11 2.73 -13.62 -25.22
CA SER A 11 2.49 -12.36 -24.49
C SER A 11 3.72 -11.48 -24.60
N THR A 12 3.52 -10.29 -25.17
CA THR A 12 4.39 -9.15 -24.97
C THR A 12 4.69 -9.00 -23.49
N THR A 13 5.96 -9.09 -23.11
CA THR A 13 6.44 -8.83 -21.74
C THR A 13 5.88 -7.51 -21.21
N VAL A 14 4.90 -7.62 -20.33
CA VAL A 14 4.55 -6.63 -19.31
C VAL A 14 4.65 -7.41 -18.01
N GLU A 15 5.51 -6.98 -17.10
CA GLU A 15 5.88 -7.72 -15.89
C GLU A 15 4.63 -8.14 -15.08
N ASP A 16 4.35 -9.44 -15.01
CA ASP A 16 3.24 -10.06 -14.26
C ASP A 16 3.49 -10.05 -12.73
N VAL A 17 3.91 -8.90 -12.19
CA VAL A 17 4.09 -8.72 -10.75
C VAL A 17 2.78 -8.22 -10.15
N VAL A 18 2.09 -9.09 -9.40
CA VAL A 18 0.86 -8.74 -8.68
C VAL A 18 1.22 -8.05 -7.37
N VAL A 19 0.82 -6.79 -7.22
CA VAL A 19 0.94 -6.07 -5.94
C VAL A 19 -0.16 -6.59 -4.99
N PRO A 20 0.19 -7.16 -3.82
CA PRO A 20 -0.81 -7.67 -2.89
C PRO A 20 -1.65 -6.52 -2.32
N LEU A 21 -2.94 -6.75 -2.16
CA LEU A 21 -3.83 -5.78 -1.54
C LEU A 21 -3.59 -5.76 -0.02
N PRO A 22 -3.71 -4.60 0.66
CA PRO A 22 -3.53 -4.52 2.11
C PRO A 22 -4.39 -5.53 2.89
N ASN A 23 -5.62 -5.81 2.43
CA ASN A 23 -6.51 -6.79 3.06
C ASN A 23 -5.97 -8.23 3.04
N GLU A 24 -5.21 -8.62 2.00
CA GLU A 24 -4.61 -9.95 1.91
C GLU A 24 -3.51 -10.13 2.96
N ILE A 25 -2.65 -9.12 3.10
CA ILE A 25 -1.57 -9.09 4.10
C ILE A 25 -2.17 -9.12 5.51
N PHE A 26 -3.16 -8.27 5.79
CA PHE A 26 -3.77 -8.18 7.13
C PHE A 26 -4.59 -9.44 7.46
N GLY A 27 -5.23 -10.04 6.46
CA GLY A 27 -5.88 -11.34 6.59
C GLY A 27 -4.89 -12.47 6.94
N ALA A 28 -3.67 -12.44 6.38
CA ALA A 28 -2.61 -13.38 6.75
C ALA A 28 -2.14 -13.16 8.19
N LEU A 29 -1.91 -11.90 8.60
CA LEU A 29 -1.52 -11.55 9.97
C LEU A 29 -2.52 -12.05 11.02
N ASN A 30 -3.82 -11.87 10.78
CA ASN A 30 -4.87 -12.35 11.69
C ASN A 30 -4.87 -13.88 11.87
N LYS A 31 -4.33 -14.64 10.92
CA LYS A 31 -4.19 -16.10 11.05
C LYS A 31 -2.98 -16.50 11.89
N LEU A 32 -2.00 -15.62 12.03
CA LEU A 32 -0.76 -15.86 12.79
C LEU A 32 -0.91 -15.54 14.28
N GLY A 33 -1.90 -14.72 14.65
CA GLY A 33 -2.18 -14.41 16.05
C GLY A 33 -3.17 -13.26 16.22
N THR A 34 -3.47 -12.94 17.47
CA THR A 34 -4.26 -11.75 17.83
C THR A 34 -3.42 -10.49 17.67
N VAL A 35 -3.90 -9.54 16.87
CA VAL A 35 -3.23 -8.25 16.61
C VAL A 35 -4.02 -7.12 17.25
N ASN A 36 -3.34 -6.21 17.97
CA ASN A 36 -3.98 -5.00 18.51
C ASN A 36 -4.09 -3.90 17.45
N TRP A 37 -5.00 -4.06 16.51
CA TRP A 37 -5.16 -3.14 15.37
C TRP A 37 -5.36 -1.66 15.75
N ARG A 38 -5.87 -1.38 16.95
CA ARG A 38 -6.04 0.00 17.44
C ARG A 38 -4.72 0.76 17.60
N GLU A 39 -3.63 0.09 17.93
CA GLU A 39 -2.31 0.73 18.07
C GLU A 39 -1.73 1.16 16.73
N HIS A 40 -2.19 0.57 15.63
CA HIS A 40 -1.75 0.92 14.27
C HIS A 40 -2.66 1.94 13.59
N VAL A 41 -3.77 2.36 14.21
CA VAL A 41 -4.64 3.40 13.68
C VAL A 41 -3.97 4.77 13.83
N ARG A 42 -3.77 5.47 12.72
CA ARG A 42 -3.27 6.86 12.71
C ARG A 42 -4.40 7.84 12.97
N SER A 43 -4.15 8.83 13.82
CA SER A 43 -5.11 9.88 14.18
C SER A 43 -4.86 11.22 13.48
N ASP A 44 -3.73 11.36 12.77
CA ASP A 44 -3.37 12.60 12.09
C ASP A 44 -4.04 12.72 10.71
N LYS A 45 -4.56 13.91 10.42
CA LYS A 45 -5.19 14.19 9.11
C LYS A 45 -4.16 14.34 7.99
N GLY A 46 -2.88 14.50 8.35
CA GLY A 46 -1.80 14.87 7.43
C GLY A 46 -1.93 16.33 6.93
N PRO A 47 -0.91 16.85 6.27
CA PRO A 47 -0.86 18.21 5.74
C PRO A 47 -1.67 18.34 4.44
N ASN A 48 -2.04 19.58 4.11
CA ASN A 48 -2.55 19.90 2.79
C ASN A 48 -1.40 19.90 1.78
N LEU A 49 -1.32 18.81 1.00
CA LEU A 49 -0.35 18.65 -0.07
C LEU A 49 -0.87 19.23 -1.38
N THR A 50 0.04 19.66 -2.26
CA THR A 50 -0.29 20.22 -3.60
C THR A 50 0.37 19.45 -4.74
N GLU A 51 1.41 18.66 -4.44
CA GLU A 51 2.19 17.91 -5.42
C GLU A 51 1.47 16.60 -5.77
N ARG A 52 1.01 16.45 -7.01
CA ARG A 52 0.26 15.24 -7.46
C ARG A 52 0.97 13.91 -7.11
N PRO A 53 2.29 13.75 -7.29
CA PRO A 53 2.98 12.50 -6.94
C PRO A 53 2.89 12.17 -5.45
N ARG A 54 3.08 13.17 -4.58
CA ARG A 54 2.98 13.00 -3.13
C ARG A 54 1.53 12.75 -2.68
N ILE A 55 0.55 13.41 -3.31
CA ILE A 55 -0.87 13.13 -3.08
C ILE A 55 -1.23 11.69 -3.48
N ALA A 56 -0.68 11.18 -4.58
CA ALA A 56 -0.88 9.80 -5.02
C ALA A 56 -0.32 8.78 -4.00
N LEU A 57 0.92 8.96 -3.55
CA LEU A 57 1.49 8.16 -2.46
C LEU A 57 0.59 8.17 -1.22
N LEU A 58 0.18 9.37 -0.78
CA LEU A 58 -0.65 9.53 0.40
C LEU A 58 -2.04 8.87 0.23
N LEU A 59 -2.64 8.93 -0.97
CA LEU A 59 -3.92 8.27 -1.23
C LEU A 59 -3.80 6.76 -1.01
N GLY A 60 -2.73 6.14 -1.50
CA GLY A 60 -2.44 4.72 -1.24
C GLY A 60 -2.31 4.40 0.25
N THR A 61 -1.54 5.20 0.98
CA THR A 61 -1.36 5.08 2.42
C THR A 61 -2.70 5.19 3.18
N VAL A 62 -3.55 6.15 2.80
CA VAL A 62 -4.87 6.35 3.45
C VAL A 62 -5.83 5.20 3.16
N ILE A 63 -5.80 4.61 1.96
CA ILE A 63 -6.60 3.41 1.65
C ILE A 63 -6.14 2.24 2.53
N ALA A 64 -4.82 2.04 2.69
CA ALA A 64 -4.27 1.02 3.59
C ALA A 64 -4.68 1.26 5.05
N ASP A 65 -4.62 2.50 5.54
CA ASP A 65 -5.15 2.88 6.87
C ASP A 65 -6.65 2.55 7.00
N GLY A 66 -7.40 2.63 5.90
CA GLY A 66 -8.82 2.24 5.86
C GLY A 66 -9.02 0.80 6.29
N PHE A 67 -8.20 -0.12 5.77
CA PHE A 67 -8.29 -1.51 6.15
C PHE A 67 -7.91 -1.72 7.62
N ILE A 68 -6.89 -1.03 8.13
CA ILE A 68 -6.48 -1.09 9.54
C ILE A 68 -7.61 -0.62 10.46
N ALA A 69 -8.22 0.52 10.15
CA ALA A 69 -9.34 1.07 10.91
C ALA A 69 -10.55 0.11 10.94
N VAL A 70 -10.77 -0.63 9.85
CA VAL A 70 -11.80 -1.68 9.81
C VAL A 70 -11.43 -2.87 10.69
N GLN A 71 -10.16 -3.30 10.71
CA GLN A 71 -9.73 -4.36 11.64
C GLN A 71 -9.86 -3.93 13.11
N ALA A 72 -9.69 -2.63 13.40
CA ALA A 72 -9.89 -2.03 14.71
C ALA A 72 -11.37 -1.77 15.08
N GLU A 73 -12.29 -1.99 14.12
CA GLU A 73 -13.72 -1.64 14.21
C GLU A 73 -13.96 -0.17 14.62
N ASP A 74 -13.11 0.74 14.15
CA ASP A 74 -13.16 2.17 14.46
C ASP A 74 -13.99 2.93 13.43
N ALA A 75 -15.29 3.09 13.71
CA ALA A 75 -16.22 3.77 12.81
C ALA A 75 -15.86 5.23 12.57
N GLU A 76 -15.34 5.94 13.57
CA GLU A 76 -15.01 7.35 13.43
C GLU A 76 -13.81 7.54 12.50
N THR A 77 -12.76 6.75 12.73
CA THR A 77 -11.59 6.75 11.86
C THR A 77 -11.94 6.33 10.43
N VAL A 78 -12.76 5.30 10.23
CA VAL A 78 -13.18 4.90 8.86
C VAL A 78 -13.91 6.04 8.14
N LYS A 79 -14.75 6.81 8.83
CA LYS A 79 -15.43 7.98 8.22
C LYS A 79 -14.45 9.08 7.85
N ASN A 80 -13.49 9.37 8.74
CA ASN A 80 -12.42 10.32 8.45
C ASN A 80 -11.60 9.88 7.24
N ILE A 81 -11.33 8.58 7.10
CA ILE A 81 -10.64 7.99 5.96
C ILE A 81 -11.45 8.16 4.67
N GLY A 82 -12.76 7.86 4.67
CA GLY A 82 -13.62 8.10 3.50
C GLY A 82 -13.57 9.55 3.02
N GLN A 83 -13.59 10.52 3.96
CA GLN A 83 -13.48 11.94 3.61
C GLN A 83 -12.08 12.33 3.09
N ARG A 84 -11.01 11.72 3.62
CA ARG A 84 -9.62 11.93 3.14
C ARG A 84 -9.42 11.34 1.75
N VAL A 85 -9.88 10.11 1.50
CA VAL A 85 -9.88 9.47 0.18
C VAL A 85 -10.53 10.38 -0.86
N LEU A 86 -11.70 10.93 -0.56
CA LEU A 86 -12.40 11.87 -1.45
C LEU A 86 -11.56 13.13 -1.75
N THR A 87 -10.91 13.68 -0.74
CA THR A 87 -10.11 14.92 -0.86
C THR A 87 -8.87 14.68 -1.72
N LEU A 88 -8.13 13.61 -1.46
CA LEU A 88 -6.91 13.25 -2.19
C LEU A 88 -7.21 12.84 -3.63
N ALA A 89 -8.28 12.07 -3.86
CA ALA A 89 -8.72 11.70 -5.21
C ALA A 89 -9.06 12.91 -6.08
N LYS A 90 -9.67 13.96 -5.50
CA LYS A 90 -9.88 15.24 -6.19
C LYS A 90 -8.56 15.94 -6.51
N GLY A 91 -7.60 15.93 -5.58
CA GLY A 91 -6.28 16.55 -5.76
C GLY A 91 -5.47 15.98 -6.92
N ILE A 92 -5.75 14.75 -7.36
CA ILE A 92 -5.08 14.11 -8.50
C ILE A 92 -5.97 13.93 -9.72
N GLY A 93 -7.20 14.49 -9.72
CA GLY A 93 -8.07 14.55 -10.90
C GLY A 93 -9.03 13.37 -11.08
N VAL A 94 -9.08 12.39 -10.17
CA VAL A 94 -9.95 11.19 -10.28
C VAL A 94 -11.18 11.24 -9.38
N GLY A 95 -11.48 12.40 -8.79
CA GLY A 95 -12.53 12.56 -7.78
C GLY A 95 -13.92 12.06 -8.20
N ASN A 96 -14.29 12.17 -9.48
CA ASN A 96 -15.61 11.74 -9.97
C ASN A 96 -15.80 10.22 -9.83
N SER A 97 -14.81 9.43 -10.21
CA SER A 97 -14.84 7.97 -10.12
C SER A 97 -14.78 7.48 -8.67
N ILE A 98 -14.16 8.25 -7.77
CA ILE A 98 -13.94 7.84 -6.37
C ILE A 98 -15.02 8.32 -5.40
N THR A 99 -15.74 9.40 -5.74
CA THR A 99 -16.78 9.98 -4.87
C THR A 99 -17.85 8.96 -4.43
N PRO A 100 -18.39 8.08 -5.31
CA PRO A 100 -19.36 7.08 -4.90
C PRO A 100 -18.82 6.11 -3.84
N HIS A 101 -17.59 5.63 -4.02
CA HIS A 101 -16.95 4.70 -3.09
C HIS A 101 -16.69 5.35 -1.73
N ALA A 102 -16.18 6.59 -1.73
CA ALA A 102 -15.94 7.35 -0.49
C ALA A 102 -17.23 7.54 0.34
N LYS A 103 -18.35 7.85 -0.33
CA LYS A 103 -19.66 7.95 0.33
C LYS A 103 -20.13 6.59 0.88
N ALA A 104 -20.01 5.53 0.09
CA ALA A 104 -20.38 4.18 0.50
C ALA A 104 -19.57 3.67 1.71
N ILE A 105 -18.28 4.01 1.79
CA ILE A 105 -17.41 3.75 2.95
C ILE A 105 -17.97 4.43 4.21
N ILE A 106 -18.29 5.72 4.12
CA ILE A 106 -18.81 6.51 5.25
C ILE A 106 -20.17 5.95 5.72
N GLU A 107 -21.09 5.71 4.79
CA GLU A 107 -22.42 5.17 5.11
C GLU A 107 -22.35 3.76 5.70
N ALA A 108 -21.44 2.92 5.21
CA ALA A 108 -21.23 1.59 5.75
C ALA A 108 -20.62 1.63 7.16
N ALA A 109 -19.72 2.56 7.43
CA ALA A 109 -19.13 2.77 8.74
C ALA A 109 -20.17 3.24 9.77
N ASP A 110 -21.08 4.14 9.39
CA ASP A 110 -22.19 4.57 10.26
C ASP A 110 -23.08 3.38 10.66
N LYS A 111 -23.27 2.43 9.75
CA LYS A 111 -24.02 1.19 9.99
C LYS A 111 -23.17 0.07 10.62
N ARG A 112 -21.89 0.32 10.91
CA ARG A 112 -20.89 -0.67 11.35
C ARG A 112 -20.85 -1.92 10.46
N ASN A 113 -21.12 -1.75 9.17
CA ASN A 113 -21.07 -2.83 8.18
C ASN A 113 -19.64 -3.00 7.65
N TRP A 114 -18.78 -3.61 8.47
CA TRP A 114 -17.35 -3.77 8.20
C TRP A 114 -17.07 -4.53 6.90
N ASN A 115 -17.88 -5.53 6.57
CA ASN A 115 -17.75 -6.28 5.32
C ASN A 115 -17.97 -5.40 4.09
N ASN A 116 -18.92 -4.45 4.17
CA ASN A 116 -19.13 -3.51 3.09
C ASN A 116 -18.02 -2.44 3.03
N VAL A 117 -17.53 -1.97 4.18
CA VAL A 117 -16.38 -1.05 4.19
C VAL A 117 -15.16 -1.68 3.51
N ARG A 118 -14.78 -2.93 3.86
CA ARG A 118 -13.65 -3.63 3.22
C ARG A 118 -13.82 -3.70 1.70
N ARG A 119 -15.02 -4.12 1.26
CA ARG A 119 -15.36 -4.23 -0.17
C ARG A 119 -15.25 -2.89 -0.90
N GLU A 120 -15.69 -1.80 -0.30
CA GLU A 120 -15.61 -0.48 -0.91
C GLU A 120 -14.19 0.09 -0.91
N LEU A 121 -13.36 -0.23 0.09
CA LEU A 121 -11.92 0.09 0.06
C LEU A 121 -11.20 -0.67 -1.07
N ASP A 122 -11.46 -1.97 -1.23
CA ASP A 122 -10.92 -2.77 -2.34
C ASP A 122 -11.35 -2.20 -3.70
N ARG A 123 -12.64 -1.86 -3.84
CA ARG A 123 -13.17 -1.22 -5.05
C ARG A 123 -12.55 0.15 -5.29
N THR A 124 -12.33 0.94 -4.24
CA THR A 124 -11.68 2.25 -4.35
C THR A 124 -10.31 2.11 -4.99
N GLN A 125 -9.48 1.18 -4.53
CA GLN A 125 -8.14 0.96 -5.08
C GLN A 125 -8.19 0.61 -6.58
N ASN A 126 -9.10 -0.29 -6.97
CA ASN A 126 -9.29 -0.66 -8.38
C ASN A 126 -9.80 0.52 -9.24
N SER A 127 -10.78 1.27 -8.74
CA SER A 127 -11.34 2.43 -9.44
C SER A 127 -10.31 3.56 -9.58
N VAL A 128 -9.40 3.75 -8.62
CA VAL A 128 -8.28 4.71 -8.74
C VAL A 128 -7.36 4.29 -9.89
N GLN A 129 -6.97 3.02 -9.92
CA GLN A 129 -6.10 2.48 -10.96
C GLN A 129 -6.75 2.62 -12.35
N GLN A 130 -8.04 2.28 -12.49
CA GLN A 130 -8.77 2.42 -13.74
C GLN A 130 -8.89 3.89 -14.17
N ALA A 131 -9.34 4.77 -13.27
CA ALA A 131 -9.56 6.18 -13.60
C ALA A 131 -8.27 6.88 -14.01
N MET A 132 -7.13 6.52 -13.40
CA MET A 132 -5.82 7.06 -13.78
C MET A 132 -5.37 6.57 -15.16
N ASN A 133 -5.64 5.31 -15.51
CA ASN A 133 -5.35 4.79 -16.85
C ASN A 133 -6.19 5.51 -17.92
N GLU A 134 -7.47 5.78 -17.63
CA GLU A 134 -8.39 6.50 -18.53
C GLU A 134 -7.94 7.93 -18.84
N VAL A 135 -7.24 8.59 -17.90
CA VAL A 135 -6.69 9.95 -18.09
C VAL A 135 -5.20 9.96 -18.44
N HIS A 136 -4.63 8.80 -18.81
CA HIS A 136 -3.21 8.62 -19.14
C HIS A 136 -2.22 8.99 -18.02
N ASP A 137 -2.66 8.95 -16.76
CA ASP A 137 -1.84 9.16 -15.56
C ASP A 137 -1.40 7.84 -14.91
N GLU A 138 -1.04 6.83 -15.73
CA GLU A 138 -0.62 5.50 -15.26
C GLU A 138 0.52 5.57 -14.23
N LYS A 139 1.41 6.56 -14.35
CA LYS A 139 2.52 6.76 -13.41
C LYS A 139 2.05 7.12 -12.00
N LEU A 140 1.01 7.94 -11.88
CA LEU A 140 0.44 8.28 -10.56
C LEU A 140 -0.23 7.06 -9.92
N SER A 141 -0.81 6.16 -10.70
CA SER A 141 -1.44 4.96 -10.17
C SER A 141 -0.42 4.02 -9.53
N GLN A 142 0.79 3.95 -10.09
CA GLN A 142 1.89 3.21 -9.50
C GLN A 142 2.31 3.80 -8.16
N LEU A 143 2.31 5.13 -8.02
CA LEU A 143 2.56 5.79 -6.74
C LEU A 143 1.48 5.51 -5.71
N VAL A 144 0.20 5.43 -6.11
CA VAL A 144 -0.88 4.98 -5.20
C VAL A 144 -0.61 3.55 -4.70
N SER A 145 -0.28 2.63 -5.60
CA SER A 145 0.04 1.25 -5.23
C SER A 145 1.25 1.16 -4.31
N LEU A 146 2.31 1.93 -4.60
CA LEU A 146 3.52 2.02 -3.77
C LEU A 146 3.23 2.58 -2.38
N GLY A 147 2.43 3.64 -2.26
CA GLY A 147 2.04 4.22 -0.97
C GLY A 147 1.22 3.27 -0.11
N GLY A 148 0.34 2.47 -0.72
CA GLY A 148 -0.40 1.41 -0.04
C GLY A 148 0.51 0.27 0.42
N TRP A 149 1.46 -0.14 -0.43
CA TRP A 149 2.42 -1.19 -0.10
C TRP A 149 3.37 -0.78 1.03
N LEU A 150 3.94 0.44 0.99
CA LEU A 150 4.81 0.96 2.04
C LEU A 150 4.11 0.94 3.40
N ARG A 151 2.84 1.37 3.43
CA ARG A 151 2.03 1.35 4.65
C ARG A 151 1.71 -0.06 5.13
N GLY A 152 1.37 -0.97 4.21
CA GLY A 152 1.13 -2.37 4.53
C GLY A 152 2.37 -3.04 5.15
N THR A 153 3.55 -2.80 4.57
CA THR A 153 4.85 -3.31 5.04
C THR A 153 5.23 -2.75 6.41
N GLU A 154 5.00 -1.46 6.66
CA GLU A 154 5.21 -0.83 7.97
C GLU A 154 4.39 -1.54 9.06
N VAL A 155 3.08 -1.74 8.82
CA VAL A 155 2.19 -2.41 9.78
C VAL A 155 2.58 -3.87 9.97
N LEU A 156 2.80 -4.58 8.86
CA LEU A 156 3.23 -5.98 8.87
C LEU A 156 4.46 -6.16 9.75
N THR A 157 5.49 -5.34 9.52
CA THR A 157 6.72 -5.42 10.31
C THR A 157 6.53 -4.98 11.76
N SER A 158 5.65 -4.01 12.05
CA SER A 158 5.31 -3.63 13.43
C SER A 158 4.68 -4.80 14.19
N VAL A 159 3.67 -5.44 13.60
CA VAL A 159 2.96 -6.58 14.18
C VAL A 159 3.89 -7.76 14.40
N VAL A 160 4.74 -8.07 13.40
CA VAL A 160 5.73 -9.14 13.53
C VAL A 160 6.78 -8.80 14.59
N ASN A 161 7.15 -7.53 14.79
CA ASN A 161 8.12 -7.15 15.82
C ASN A 161 7.58 -7.27 17.25
N GLU A 162 6.29 -6.97 17.49
CA GLU A 162 5.67 -7.09 18.82
C GLU A 162 5.77 -8.52 19.36
N HIS A 163 5.48 -9.49 18.51
CA HIS A 163 5.61 -10.91 18.79
C HIS A 163 6.19 -11.63 17.58
N PHE A 164 7.53 -11.76 17.56
CA PHE A 164 8.24 -12.34 16.42
C PHE A 164 7.64 -13.67 15.96
N SER A 165 7.22 -13.69 14.70
CA SER A 165 6.70 -14.84 13.98
C SER A 165 7.53 -15.05 12.72
N ALA A 166 8.18 -16.20 12.60
CA ALA A 166 8.94 -16.53 11.40
C ALA A 166 8.01 -16.58 10.16
N ASP A 167 6.82 -17.17 10.30
CA ASP A 167 5.84 -17.25 9.21
C ASP A 167 5.30 -15.86 8.82
N GLY A 168 5.21 -14.94 9.78
CA GLY A 168 4.87 -13.54 9.51
C GLY A 168 6.02 -12.77 8.85
N ALA A 169 7.26 -13.03 9.24
CA ALA A 169 8.44 -12.45 8.62
C ALA A 169 8.57 -12.89 7.15
N GLU A 170 8.23 -14.14 6.82
CA GLU A 170 8.22 -14.63 5.42
C GLU A 170 7.24 -13.89 4.50
N LEU A 171 6.22 -13.19 5.04
CA LEU A 171 5.35 -12.33 4.22
C LEU A 171 6.12 -11.15 3.60
N LEU A 172 7.29 -10.79 4.14
CA LEU A 172 8.18 -9.77 3.57
C LEU A 172 9.00 -10.28 2.39
N HIS A 173 9.09 -11.58 2.17
CA HIS A 173 9.97 -12.21 1.18
C HIS A 173 9.39 -12.08 -0.24
N GLN A 174 9.31 -10.84 -0.73
CA GLN A 174 8.74 -10.48 -2.04
C GLN A 174 9.73 -9.59 -2.84
N PRO A 175 10.94 -10.08 -3.18
CA PRO A 175 12.00 -9.27 -3.80
C PRO A 175 11.64 -8.78 -5.21
N ASP A 176 10.78 -9.52 -5.93
CA ASP A 176 10.29 -9.12 -7.26
C ASP A 176 9.40 -7.88 -7.19
N LEU A 177 8.62 -7.74 -6.11
CA LEU A 177 7.76 -6.59 -5.90
C LEU A 177 8.57 -5.31 -5.65
N LEU A 178 9.68 -5.40 -4.91
CA LEU A 178 10.61 -4.27 -4.76
C LEU A 178 11.28 -3.92 -6.08
N SER A 179 11.71 -4.93 -6.84
CA SER A 179 12.32 -4.73 -8.16
C SER A 179 11.35 -4.06 -9.13
N TYR A 180 10.07 -4.44 -9.07
CA TYR A 180 8.99 -3.80 -9.81
C TYR A 180 8.87 -2.32 -9.45
N PHE A 181 8.72 -1.98 -8.16
CA PHE A 181 8.60 -0.58 -7.75
C PHE A 181 9.83 0.26 -8.09
N GLN A 182 11.04 -0.29 -7.95
CA GLN A 182 12.27 0.37 -8.37
C GLN A 182 12.27 0.70 -9.87
N LYS A 183 11.93 -0.26 -10.73
CA LYS A 183 11.83 -0.04 -12.18
C LYS A 183 10.76 1.00 -12.51
N ARG A 184 9.63 0.98 -11.81
CA ARG A 184 8.56 1.96 -12.00
C ARG A 184 9.03 3.37 -11.66
N LEU A 185 9.68 3.59 -10.52
CA LEU A 185 10.19 4.91 -10.13
C LEU A 185 11.27 5.42 -11.10
N GLN A 186 12.19 4.56 -11.53
CA GLN A 186 13.19 4.89 -12.56
C GLN A 186 12.55 5.34 -13.89
N GLY A 187 11.36 4.83 -14.21
CA GLY A 187 10.58 5.22 -15.38
C GLY A 187 9.81 6.55 -15.22
N MET A 188 9.95 7.26 -14.10
CA MET A 188 9.24 8.50 -13.79
C MET A 188 10.19 9.66 -13.41
N PRO A 189 11.23 9.97 -14.22
CA PRO A 189 12.19 11.02 -13.89
C PRO A 189 11.56 12.42 -13.76
N GLU A 190 10.34 12.61 -14.27
CA GLU A 190 9.59 13.86 -14.08
C GLU A 190 9.06 14.08 -12.65
N PHE A 191 9.00 13.02 -11.82
CA PHE A 191 8.54 13.10 -10.43
C PHE A 191 9.72 13.35 -9.49
N ASP A 192 10.38 14.49 -9.69
CA ASP A 192 11.58 14.92 -8.96
C ASP A 192 11.19 15.59 -7.63
N LEU A 193 10.89 14.77 -6.61
CA LEU A 193 10.59 15.22 -5.25
C LEU A 193 11.53 14.55 -4.23
N PRO A 194 11.95 15.25 -3.16
CA PRO A 194 12.81 14.67 -2.12
C PRO A 194 12.30 13.32 -1.59
N ILE A 195 11.00 13.23 -1.32
CA ILE A 195 10.38 11.99 -0.83
C ILE A 195 10.45 10.83 -1.83
N ILE A 196 10.43 11.11 -3.15
CA ILE A 196 10.54 10.06 -4.17
C ILE A 196 11.96 9.48 -4.14
N HIS A 197 12.99 10.34 -4.08
CA HIS A 197 14.38 9.92 -3.94
C HIS A 197 14.63 9.13 -2.65
N GLU A 198 14.01 9.55 -1.54
CA GLU A 198 14.08 8.81 -0.29
C GLU A 198 13.46 7.41 -0.40
N ILE A 199 12.32 7.30 -1.08
CA ILE A 199 11.67 6.01 -1.32
C ILE A 199 12.56 5.13 -2.22
N GLU A 200 13.14 5.66 -3.29
CA GLU A 200 14.07 4.91 -4.14
C GLU A 200 15.26 4.35 -3.34
N GLY A 201 15.88 5.19 -2.51
CA GLY A 201 16.96 4.78 -1.61
C GLY A 201 16.52 3.71 -0.62
N ALA A 202 15.33 3.85 -0.03
CA ALA A 202 14.76 2.86 0.88
C ALA A 202 14.50 1.51 0.19
N LEU A 203 13.99 1.48 -1.04
CA LEU A 203 13.79 0.24 -1.78
C LEU A 203 15.12 -0.48 -2.07
N VAL A 204 16.17 0.29 -2.42
CA VAL A 204 17.54 -0.25 -2.59
C VAL A 204 18.06 -0.84 -1.28
N GLU A 205 17.83 -0.17 -0.15
CA GLU A 205 18.27 -0.65 1.16
C GLU A 205 17.50 -1.90 1.62
N VAL A 206 16.19 -1.97 1.39
CA VAL A 206 15.34 -3.07 1.86
C VAL A 206 15.55 -4.34 1.04
N LYS A 207 15.75 -4.24 -0.28
CA LYS A 207 15.86 -5.41 -1.17
C LYS A 207 16.82 -6.49 -0.66
N PRO A 208 18.10 -6.21 -0.35
CA PRO A 208 19.03 -7.25 0.12
C PRO A 208 18.68 -7.81 1.51
N LEU A 209 17.82 -7.15 2.29
CA LEU A 209 17.39 -7.65 3.60
C LEU A 209 16.36 -8.78 3.47
N ILE A 210 15.53 -8.73 2.43
CA ILE A 210 14.44 -9.69 2.18
C ILE A 210 14.77 -10.68 1.06
N ASP A 211 15.73 -10.37 0.18
CA ASP A 211 16.21 -11.23 -0.90
C ASP A 211 17.35 -12.13 -0.41
N ILE A 212 16.99 -13.09 0.45
CA ILE A 212 17.95 -13.92 1.18
C ILE A 212 17.99 -15.38 0.72
N GLY A 213 17.33 -15.69 -0.40
CA GLY A 213 17.16 -17.06 -0.91
C GLY A 213 16.31 -17.89 0.04
N ASP A 214 16.59 -19.19 0.17
CA ASP A 214 15.81 -20.09 1.05
C ASP A 214 16.01 -19.86 2.57
N ARG A 215 16.75 -18.82 2.96
CA ARG A 215 16.97 -18.48 4.36
C ARG A 215 15.74 -17.80 4.94
N ARG A 216 15.51 -17.99 6.24
CA ARG A 216 14.44 -17.31 6.97
C ARG A 216 14.80 -15.88 7.32
N ILE A 217 13.83 -14.98 7.24
CA ILE A 217 14.02 -13.58 7.60
C ILE A 217 14.19 -13.45 9.12
N PRO A 218 15.32 -12.91 9.62
CA PRO A 218 15.57 -12.84 11.05
C PRO A 218 14.92 -11.59 11.69
N PRO A 219 14.74 -11.55 13.03
CA PRO A 219 14.08 -10.45 13.73
C PRO A 219 14.71 -9.08 13.47
N GLU A 220 16.04 -9.01 13.39
CA GLU A 220 16.77 -7.77 13.11
C GLU A 220 16.43 -7.19 11.73
N THR A 221 16.14 -8.04 10.74
CA THR A 221 15.68 -7.59 9.43
C THR A 221 14.29 -6.99 9.54
N VAL A 222 13.35 -7.66 10.23
CA VAL A 222 11.99 -7.14 10.41
C VAL A 222 12.01 -5.77 11.08
N LYS A 223 12.84 -5.62 12.13
CA LYS A 223 13.04 -4.34 12.81
C LYS A 223 13.59 -3.27 11.87
N LYS A 224 14.64 -3.59 11.10
CA LYS A 224 15.24 -2.64 10.17
C LYS A 224 14.27 -2.20 9.07
N VAL A 225 13.50 -3.12 8.50
CA VAL A 225 12.48 -2.79 7.49
C VAL A 225 11.37 -1.92 8.10
N ASN A 226 10.96 -2.17 9.35
CA ASN A 226 10.01 -1.33 10.07
C ASN A 226 10.53 0.11 10.26
N GLU A 227 11.77 0.27 10.69
CA GLU A 227 12.40 1.59 10.87
C GLU A 227 12.43 2.38 9.55
N ILE A 228 12.84 1.73 8.46
CA ILE A 228 12.87 2.35 7.12
C ILE A 228 11.47 2.76 6.67
N THR A 229 10.49 1.85 6.73
CA THR A 229 9.13 2.12 6.25
C THR A 229 8.39 3.13 7.12
N THR A 230 8.64 3.15 8.43
CA THR A 230 8.13 4.18 9.36
C THR A 230 8.66 5.57 9.00
N ARG A 231 9.97 5.70 8.76
CA ARG A 231 10.59 6.96 8.35
C ARG A 231 10.01 7.47 7.04
N ILE A 232 9.88 6.59 6.04
CA ILE A 232 9.27 6.94 4.75
C ILE A 232 7.80 7.34 4.93
N GLY A 233 7.03 6.61 5.74
CA GLY A 233 5.64 6.93 6.05
C GLY A 233 5.49 8.33 6.66
N GLN A 234 6.40 8.71 7.56
CA GLN A 234 6.49 10.06 8.11
C GLN A 234 6.86 11.10 7.04
N GLY A 235 7.83 10.80 6.17
CA GLY A 235 8.22 11.66 5.05
C GLY A 235 7.08 11.95 4.09
N ILE A 236 6.23 10.96 3.77
CA ILE A 236 5.05 11.15 2.90
C ILE A 236 4.07 12.17 3.50
N VAL A 237 3.87 12.13 4.83
CA VAL A 237 2.91 12.99 5.55
C VAL A 237 3.54 14.26 6.11
N THR A 238 4.83 14.51 5.96
CA THR A 238 5.45 15.77 6.39
C THR A 238 5.80 16.59 5.16
N LYS A 239 5.56 17.89 5.22
CA LYS A 239 6.02 18.82 4.19
C LYS A 239 7.39 19.32 4.64
N ASP A 240 8.40 19.09 3.81
CA ASP A 240 9.75 19.65 4.00
C ASP A 240 9.71 21.19 3.99
#